data_AF-A0A411WG21-F1
#
_entry.id   AF-A0A411WG21-F1
#
_cell.length_a   1.000
_cell.length_b   1.000
_cell.length_c   1.000
_cell.angle_alpha   90.00
_cell.angle_beta   90.00
_cell.angle_gamma   90.00
#
_symmetry.space_group_name_H-M   'P 1'
#
loop_
_entity.id
_entity.type
_entity.pdbx_description
1 polymer ?
#
loop_
_entity_poly.entity_id
_entity_poly.type
_entity_poly.pdbx_seq_one_letter_code
_entity_poly.pdbx_strand_id
1 'polypeptide(L)'
;MIWLVIFTTALVVFVNRYLFLEPSLPIKLSPTIKKLLGFSIPAILTAICGPIIFLDDHGFREIPLNPYFIGAVISVLLALFIRNTLVSVILSLVIFMLLKQVILS
;
A
#
# COMPACT_ATOMS: atom_id res chain seq x y z
N MET A 1 -15.12 -15.47 20.87
CA MET A 1 -15.38 -14.46 19.82
C MET A 1 -14.12 -14.19 18.99
N ILE A 2 -13.03 -13.66 19.56
CA ILE A 2 -11.78 -13.38 18.80
C ILE A 2 -11.15 -14.64 18.17
N TRP A 3 -11.13 -15.76 18.88
CA TRP A 3 -10.53 -17.02 18.40
C TRP A 3 -11.24 -17.55 17.14
N LEU A 4 -12.57 -17.48 17.09
CA LEU A 4 -13.34 -17.86 15.90
C LEU A 4 -12.97 -16.97 14.71
N VAL A 5 -12.90 -15.65 14.91
CA VAL A 5 -12.52 -14.71 13.85
C VAL A 5 -11.11 -15.01 13.32
N ILE A 6 -10.15 -15.30 14.20
CA ILE A 6 -8.77 -15.65 13.81
C ILE A 6 -8.76 -16.95 13.00
N PHE A 7 -9.43 -18.01 13.47
CA PHE A 7 -9.47 -19.28 12.75
C PHE A 7 -10.19 -19.15 11.40
N THR A 8 -11.30 -18.42 11.35
CA THR A 8 -12.04 -18.19 10.11
C THR A 8 -11.21 -17.38 9.11
N THR A 9 -10.58 -16.28 9.53
CA THR A 9 -9.75 -15.46 8.63
C THR A 9 -8.49 -16.20 8.20
N ALA A 10 -7.84 -16.95 9.08
CA ALA A 10 -6.72 -17.83 8.73
C ALA A 10 -7.12 -18.87 7.69
N LEU A 11 -8.28 -19.52 7.86
CA LEU A 11 -8.80 -20.51 6.91
C LEU A 11 -9.10 -19.87 5.56
N VAL A 12 -9.75 -18.71 5.53
CA VAL A 12 -10.05 -17.97 4.29
C VAL A 12 -8.76 -17.59 3.55
N VAL A 13 -7.76 -17.04 4.25
CA VAL A 13 -6.47 -16.67 3.65
C VAL A 13 -5.73 -17.90 3.14
N PHE A 14 -5.73 -18.99 3.91
CA PHE A 14 -5.09 -20.24 3.53
C PHE A 14 -5.74 -20.83 2.27
N VAL A 15 -7.07 -20.92 2.24
CA VAL A 15 -7.82 -21.41 1.07
C VAL A 15 -7.55 -20.53 -0.16
N ASN A 16 -7.65 -19.21 -0.02
CA ASN A 16 -7.38 -18.28 -1.12
C ASN A 16 -5.96 -18.50 -1.67
N ARG A 17 -4.96 -18.51 -0.80
CA ARG A 17 -3.56 -18.67 -1.21
C ARG A 17 -3.28 -20.05 -1.80
N TYR A 18 -3.81 -21.11 -1.22
CA TYR A 18 -3.60 -22.49 -1.70
C TYR A 18 -4.25 -22.71 -3.08
N LEU A 19 -5.45 -22.17 -3.29
CA LEU A 19 -6.18 -22.24 -4.56
C LEU A 19 -5.49 -21.45 -5.68
N PHE A 20 -4.69 -20.42 -5.34
CA PHE A 20 -3.86 -19.69 -6.30
C PHE A 20 -2.42 -20.22 -6.43
N LEU A 21 -1.89 -20.93 -5.42
CA LEU A 21 -0.51 -21.47 -5.43
C LEU A 21 -0.39 -22.80 -6.15
N GLU A 22 -1.46 -23.59 -6.24
CA GLU A 22 -1.43 -24.88 -6.92
C GLU A 22 -1.40 -24.68 -8.46
N PRO A 23 -0.27 -24.92 -9.14
CA PRO A 23 -0.14 -24.61 -10.58
C PRO A 23 -0.96 -25.54 -11.49
N SER A 24 -1.46 -26.63 -10.91
CA SER A 24 -2.13 -27.77 -11.57
C SER A 24 -3.65 -27.78 -11.43
N LEU A 25 -4.27 -26.77 -10.79
CA LEU A 25 -5.72 -26.67 -10.76
C LEU A 25 -6.24 -26.43 -12.20
N PRO A 26 -7.12 -27.29 -12.76
CA PRO A 26 -7.66 -27.16 -14.12
C PRO A 26 -8.64 -25.98 -14.27
N ILE A 27 -8.55 -24.99 -13.38
CA ILE A 27 -9.29 -23.74 -13.44
C ILE A 27 -8.61 -22.86 -14.47
N LYS A 28 -9.07 -22.97 -15.73
CA LYS A 28 -8.68 -22.05 -16.81
C LYS A 28 -9.30 -20.68 -16.53
N LEU A 29 -8.71 -19.91 -15.60
CA LEU A 29 -9.05 -18.48 -15.49
C LEU A 29 -8.81 -17.84 -16.85
N SER A 30 -9.84 -17.17 -17.38
CA SER A 30 -9.72 -16.47 -18.64
C SER A 30 -8.57 -15.45 -18.56
N PRO A 31 -7.84 -15.20 -19.66
CA PRO A 31 -6.71 -14.27 -19.66
C PRO A 31 -7.12 -12.88 -19.13
N THR A 32 -8.37 -12.47 -19.33
CA THR A 32 -8.95 -11.24 -18.78
C THR A 32 -8.98 -11.24 -17.25
N ILE A 33 -9.45 -12.30 -16.61
CA ILE A 33 -9.55 -12.37 -15.15
C ILE A 33 -8.15 -12.39 -14.52
N LYS A 34 -7.20 -13.13 -15.10
CA LYS A 34 -5.79 -13.11 -14.64
C LYS A 34 -5.18 -11.71 -14.72
N LYS A 35 -5.46 -10.99 -15.82
CA LYS A 35 -4.99 -9.61 -16.02
C LYS A 35 -5.61 -8.67 -14.99
N LEU A 36 -6.91 -8.77 -14.71
CA LEU A 36 -7.60 -7.99 -13.68
C LEU A 36 -7.04 -8.27 -12.27
N LEU A 37 -6.82 -9.54 -11.92
CA LEU A 37 -6.22 -9.92 -10.63
C LEU A 37 -4.79 -9.41 -10.48
N GLY A 38 -4.01 -9.39 -11.56
CA GLY A 38 -2.67 -8.79 -11.58
C GLY A 38 -2.66 -7.28 -11.29
N PHE A 39 -3.73 -6.58 -11.67
CA PHE A 39 -3.89 -5.14 -11.38
C PHE A 39 -4.39 -4.84 -9.97
N SER A 40 -4.87 -5.84 -9.20
CA SER A 40 -5.36 -5.61 -7.84
C SER A 40 -4.29 -5.04 -6.92
N ILE A 41 -3.05 -5.53 -6.97
CA ILE A 41 -1.98 -5.06 -6.07
C ILE A 41 -1.70 -3.56 -6.23
N PRO A 42 -1.37 -3.05 -7.43
CA PRO A 42 -1.15 -1.62 -7.60
C PRO A 42 -2.43 -0.80 -7.32
N ALA A 43 -3.61 -1.29 -7.67
CA ALA A 43 -4.88 -0.58 -7.40
C ALA A 43 -5.16 -0.44 -5.90
N ILE A 44 -4.95 -1.51 -5.12
CA ILE A 44 -5.11 -1.51 -3.66
C ILE A 44 -4.11 -0.55 -3.02
N LEU A 45 -2.85 -0.56 -3.47
CA LEU A 45 -1.82 0.34 -2.95
C LEU A 45 -2.21 1.80 -3.17
N THR A 46 -2.69 2.16 -4.36
CA THR A 46 -3.18 3.52 -4.65
C THR A 46 -4.41 3.88 -3.82
N ALA A 47 -5.36 2.95 -3.66
CA ALA A 47 -6.57 3.15 -2.87
C ALA A 47 -6.27 3.35 -1.37
N ILE A 48 -5.19 2.76 -0.86
CA ILE A 48 -4.72 2.95 0.51
C ILE A 48 -3.94 4.28 0.63
N CYS A 49 -3.04 4.58 -0.31
CA CYS A 49 -2.22 5.80 -0.26
C CYS A 49 -3.05 7.08 -0.36
N GLY A 50 -4.08 7.12 -1.22
CA GLY A 50 -4.94 8.29 -1.41
C GLY A 50 -5.47 8.88 -0.09
N PRO A 51 -6.31 8.15 0.67
CA PRO A 51 -6.87 8.66 1.91
C PRO A 51 -5.81 8.95 2.98
N ILE A 52 -4.72 8.16 3.06
CA ILE A 52 -3.65 8.41 4.03
C ILE A 52 -3.00 9.79 3.83
N ILE A 53 -2.91 10.27 2.59
CA ILE A 53 -2.29 11.56 2.26
C ILE A 53 -3.27 12.72 2.47
N PHE A 54 -4.55 12.54 2.12
CA PHE A 54 -5.52 13.63 2.03
C PHE A 54 -6.51 13.73 3.19
N LEU A 55 -6.79 12.64 3.91
CA LEU A 55 -7.75 12.63 5.02
C LEU A 55 -7.02 12.67 6.38
N ASP A 56 -7.67 13.32 7.34
CA ASP A 56 -7.33 13.35 8.76
C ASP A 56 -8.58 13.05 9.61
N ASP A 57 -8.43 12.88 10.92
CA ASP A 57 -9.54 12.54 11.84
C ASP A 57 -10.71 13.57 11.80
N HIS A 58 -10.45 14.80 11.35
CA HIS A 58 -11.43 15.89 11.26
C HIS A 58 -11.88 16.23 9.82
N GLY A 59 -11.48 15.44 8.82
CA GLY A 59 -11.87 15.65 7.41
C GLY A 59 -10.69 15.83 6.46
N PHE A 60 -10.79 16.79 5.54
CA PHE A 60 -9.69 17.07 4.60
C PHE A 60 -8.56 17.82 5.31
N ARG A 61 -7.36 17.27 5.16
CA ARG A 61 -6.11 17.81 5.67
C ARG A 61 -5.73 19.07 4.86
N GLU A 62 -5.05 20.05 5.45
CA GLU A 62 -4.68 21.29 4.70
C GLU A 62 -3.57 21.03 3.65
N ILE A 63 -3.84 21.33 2.37
CA ILE A 63 -3.08 20.85 1.20
C ILE A 63 -2.03 21.85 0.65
N PRO A 64 -1.46 22.77 1.45
CA PRO A 64 -0.08 23.09 1.12
C PRO A 64 0.92 22.73 2.21
N LEU A 65 0.55 22.77 3.48
CA LEU A 65 1.52 22.63 4.57
C LEU A 65 1.35 21.32 5.37
N ASN A 66 0.99 20.23 4.69
CA ASN A 66 0.90 18.95 5.38
C ASN A 66 2.14 18.06 5.22
N PRO A 67 2.69 17.52 6.34
CA PRO A 67 3.80 16.58 6.30
C PRO A 67 3.60 15.37 5.37
N TYR A 68 2.38 14.82 5.33
CA TYR A 68 2.03 13.65 4.51
C TYR A 68 2.02 13.96 3.02
N PHE A 69 1.51 15.13 2.63
CA PHE A 69 1.50 15.55 1.24
C PHE A 69 2.92 15.87 0.73
N ILE A 70 3.67 16.65 1.49
CA ILE A 70 5.06 17.00 1.17
C ILE A 70 5.93 15.73 1.13
N GLY A 71 5.78 14.84 2.11
CA GLY A 71 6.48 13.55 2.14
C GLY A 71 6.15 12.66 0.94
N ALA A 72 4.89 12.62 0.51
CA ALA A 72 4.48 11.86 -0.68
C ALA A 72 5.14 12.40 -1.96
N VAL A 73 5.12 13.72 -2.16
CA VAL A 73 5.75 14.37 -3.32
C VAL A 73 7.26 14.09 -3.34
N ILE A 74 7.94 14.27 -2.20
CA ILE A 74 9.37 13.98 -2.08
C ILE A 74 9.66 12.50 -2.35
N SER A 75 8.84 11.58 -1.83
CA SER A 75 9.01 10.15 -2.07
C SER A 75 8.86 9.78 -3.54
N VAL A 76 7.93 10.40 -4.27
CA VAL A 76 7.79 10.19 -5.73
C VAL A 76 9.00 10.73 -6.48
N LEU A 77 9.48 11.93 -6.13
CA LEU A 77 10.67 12.51 -6.75
C LEU A 77 11.92 11.63 -6.52
N LEU A 78 12.11 11.14 -5.30
CA LEU A 78 13.21 10.22 -4.96
C LEU A 78 13.08 8.88 -5.68
N ALA A 79 11.87 8.35 -5.83
CA ALA A 79 11.63 7.11 -6.57
C ALA A 79 11.95 7.25 -8.07
N LEU A 80 11.72 8.44 -8.64
CA LEU A 80 12.05 8.72 -10.04
C LEU A 80 13.55 8.95 -10.27
N PHE A 81 14.25 9.56 -9.31
CA PHE A 81 15.66 9.93 -9.48
C PHE A 81 16.64 8.83 -9.05
N ILE A 82 16.26 7.98 -8.08
CA ILE A 82 17.15 6.94 -7.52
C ILE A 82 16.93 5.61 -8.23
N ARG A 83 17.98 5.08 -8.86
CA ARG A 83 17.96 3.77 -9.55
C ARG A 83 17.81 2.56 -8.62
N ASN A 84 18.12 2.74 -7.32
CA ASN A 84 18.01 1.70 -6.29
C ASN A 84 16.76 1.90 -5.42
N THR A 85 15.78 1.01 -5.57
CA THR A 85 14.49 1.05 -4.86
C THR A 85 14.64 1.01 -3.34
N LEU A 86 15.56 0.19 -2.81
CA LEU A 86 15.79 0.09 -1.36
C LEU A 86 16.27 1.42 -0.78
N VAL A 87 17.24 2.05 -1.44
CA VAL A 87 17.79 3.34 -1.01
C VAL A 87 16.72 4.42 -1.08
N SER A 88 15.91 4.43 -2.15
CA SER A 88 14.81 5.38 -2.31
C SER A 88 13.79 5.29 -1.18
N VAL A 89 13.38 4.06 -0.80
CA VAL A 89 12.43 3.81 0.29
C VAL A 89 13.00 4.20 1.64
N ILE A 90 14.24 3.81 1.95
CA ILE A 90 14.86 4.14 3.25
C ILE A 90 15.01 5.66 3.38
N LEU A 91 15.48 6.31 2.31
CA LEU A 91 15.71 7.76 2.31
C LEU A 91 14.41 8.55 2.43
N SER A 92 13.35 8.16 1.71
CA SER A 92 12.05 8.82 1.82
C SER A 92 11.45 8.66 3.22
N LEU A 93 11.66 7.50 3.86
CA LEU A 93 11.20 7.24 5.22
C LEU A 93 11.94 8.12 6.25
N VAL A 94 13.27 8.25 6.13
CA VAL A 94 14.07 9.14 6.98
C VAL A 94 13.62 10.60 6.82
N ILE A 95 13.45 11.06 5.58
CA ILE A 95 12.99 12.44 5.31
C ILE A 95 11.59 12.67 5.88
N PHE A 96 10.67 11.72 5.70
CA PHE A 96 9.32 11.81 6.25
C PHE A 96 9.33 11.88 7.78
N MET A 97 10.15 11.08 8.46
CA MET A 97 10.29 11.12 9.92
C MET A 97 10.78 12.49 10.41
N LEU A 98 11.82 13.04 9.77
CA LEU A 98 12.34 14.36 10.12
C LEU A 98 11.30 15.46 9.88
N LEU A 99 10.62 15.42 8.74
CA LEU A 99 9.60 16.40 8.38
C LEU A 99 8.42 16.36 9.35
N LYS A 100 7.96 15.16 9.73
CA LYS A 100 6.92 14.97 10.74
C LYS A 100 7.36 15.53 12.11
N GLN A 101 8.61 15.31 12.51
CA GLN A 101 9.13 15.78 13.79
C GLN A 101 9.26 17.31 13.87
N VAL A 102 9.67 17.95 12.77
CA VAL A 102 9.82 19.42 12.69
C VAL A 102 8.48 20.15 12.70
N ILE A 103 7.44 19.58 12.05
CA ILE A 103 6.13 20.23 11.91
C ILE A 103 5.22 19.97 13.13
N LEU A 104 5.47 18.90 13.89
CA LEU A 104 4.72 18.54 15.10
C LEU A 104 5.41 19.00 16.42
N SER A 105 6.53 19.74 16.34
CA SER A 105 7.12 20.47 17.49
C SER A 105 6.59 21.90 17.55
#